data_AF-A0A4V2AP00-F1
#
_entry.id   AF-A0A4V2AP00-F1
#
_cell.length_a   1.000
_cell.length_b   1.000
_cell.length_c   1.000
_cell.angle_alpha   90.00
_cell.angle_beta   90.00
_cell.angle_gamma   90.00
#
_symmetry.space_group_name_H-M   'P 1'
#
loop_
_entity.id
_entity.type
_entity.pdbx_description
1 polymer ?
#
loop_
_entity_poly.entity_id
_entity_poly.type
_entity_poly.pdbx_seq_one_letter_code
_entity_poly.pdbx_strand_id
1 'polypeptide(L)'
;MKYLLLVFSLSFFISCDDAPKQVSNPSQQTVIKDSNLIKKETANPYVQVDISPMDMLYFPTDFPIKQMDGQENGLPQARVIYSRPHRGGRKLFGELVKWGQPWRLGANEATEIEFFVPV
;
A
#
# COMPACT_ATOMS: atom_id res chain seq x y z
N MET A 1 29.58 -53.49 -29.13
CA MET A 1 30.09 -52.13 -28.82
C MET A 1 29.08 -51.00 -28.98
N LYS A 2 27.82 -51.24 -29.39
CA LYS A 2 26.83 -50.17 -29.65
C LYS A 2 25.92 -49.85 -28.46
N TYR A 3 25.81 -50.79 -27.50
CA TYR A 3 25.02 -50.62 -26.28
C TYR A 3 25.83 -50.09 -25.09
N LEU A 4 27.17 -50.05 -25.18
CA LEU A 4 28.04 -49.58 -24.10
C LEU A 4 27.96 -48.05 -23.90
N LEU A 5 27.74 -47.30 -24.98
CA LEU A 5 27.49 -45.85 -24.94
C LEU A 5 26.07 -45.49 -24.45
N LEU A 6 25.11 -46.40 -24.63
CA LEU A 6 23.72 -46.19 -24.23
C LEU A 6 23.53 -46.40 -22.72
N VAL A 7 24.29 -47.34 -22.13
CA VAL A 7 24.30 -47.58 -20.67
C VAL A 7 24.95 -46.43 -19.90
N PHE A 8 25.98 -45.77 -20.46
CA PHE A 8 26.65 -44.63 -19.83
C PHE A 8 25.81 -43.35 -19.83
N SER A 9 24.92 -43.18 -20.82
CA SER A 9 23.94 -42.07 -20.84
C SER A 9 22.80 -42.27 -19.84
N LEU A 10 22.44 -43.53 -19.55
CA LEU A 10 21.38 -43.86 -18.59
C LEU A 10 21.83 -43.72 -17.13
N SER A 11 23.14 -43.71 -16.86
CA SER A 11 23.69 -43.54 -15.51
C SER A 11 23.76 -42.07 -15.06
N PHE A 12 23.64 -41.11 -16.00
CA PHE A 12 23.66 -39.67 -15.68
C PHE A 12 22.30 -39.12 -15.22
N PHE A 13 21.20 -39.87 -15.45
CA PHE A 13 19.85 -39.47 -15.03
C PHE A 13 19.43 -40.07 -13.68
N ILE A 14 20.29 -40.84 -13.02
CA ILE A 14 19.97 -41.51 -11.74
C ILE A 14 20.74 -40.88 -10.56
N SER A 15 21.53 -39.80 -10.78
CA SER A 15 22.28 -39.11 -9.72
C SER A 15 21.74 -37.70 -9.44
N CYS A 16 20.45 -37.63 -9.11
CA CYS A 16 19.87 -36.56 -8.30
C CYS A 16 18.86 -37.22 -7.36
N ASP A 17 19.34 -37.70 -6.21
CA ASP A 17 18.48 -38.12 -5.11
C ASP A 17 18.53 -37.05 -4.01
N ASP A 18 18.05 -35.85 -4.35
CA ASP A 18 17.51 -34.94 -3.34
C ASP A 18 16.05 -35.36 -3.15
N ALA A 19 15.83 -36.32 -2.26
CA ALA A 19 14.50 -36.60 -1.77
C ALA A 19 13.95 -35.30 -1.16
N PRO A 20 12.84 -34.72 -1.68
CA PRO A 20 12.22 -33.61 -1.00
C PRO A 20 11.72 -34.15 0.34
N LYS A 21 12.32 -33.68 1.44
CA LYS A 21 11.69 -33.80 2.76
C LYS A 21 10.32 -33.17 2.61
N GLN A 22 9.29 -34.03 2.64
CA GLN A 22 7.94 -33.61 2.94
C GLN A 22 7.99 -32.99 4.34
N VAL A 23 8.12 -31.67 4.39
CA VAL A 23 7.57 -30.91 5.51
C VAL A 23 6.06 -31.05 5.35
N SER A 24 5.53 -32.17 5.83
CA SER A 24 4.11 -32.29 6.13
C SER A 24 3.83 -31.40 7.33
N ASN A 25 3.82 -30.08 7.10
CA ASN A 25 2.90 -29.28 7.86
C ASN A 25 1.58 -29.46 7.12
N PRO A 26 0.63 -30.26 7.65
CA PRO A 26 -0.71 -30.25 7.10
C PRO A 26 -1.10 -28.79 7.11
N SER A 27 -1.68 -28.33 6.00
CA SER A 27 -2.36 -27.06 5.84
C SER A 27 -2.93 -26.53 7.17
N GLN A 28 -2.08 -25.90 7.97
CA GLN A 28 -2.47 -24.73 8.68
C GLN A 28 -2.44 -23.73 7.54
N GLN A 29 -3.62 -23.53 6.95
CA GLN A 29 -4.02 -22.15 6.75
C GLN A 29 -3.38 -21.40 7.93
N THR A 30 -2.57 -20.39 7.67
CA THR A 30 -2.70 -19.24 8.53
C THR A 30 -4.16 -18.84 8.34
N VAL A 31 -5.05 -19.52 9.06
CA VAL A 31 -6.20 -18.89 9.65
C VAL A 31 -5.49 -17.72 10.30
N ILE A 32 -5.57 -16.57 9.65
CA ILE A 32 -5.49 -15.32 10.37
C ILE A 32 -6.52 -15.58 11.46
N LYS A 33 -6.08 -16.02 12.64
CA LYS A 33 -6.96 -16.30 13.78
C LYS A 33 -7.59 -15.01 14.28
N ASP A 34 -7.32 -13.92 13.57
CA ASP A 34 -7.92 -12.62 13.71
C ASP A 34 -8.96 -12.34 12.62
N SER A 35 -9.38 -13.33 11.80
CA SER A 35 -10.59 -13.22 10.97
C SER A 35 -11.88 -13.07 11.82
N ASN A 36 -11.78 -13.18 13.15
CA ASN A 36 -12.83 -12.81 14.10
C ASN A 36 -12.48 -11.59 14.98
N LEU A 37 -11.39 -10.89 14.66
CA LEU A 37 -11.02 -9.62 15.28
C LEU A 37 -10.74 -8.57 14.20
N ILE A 38 -11.69 -8.38 13.26
CA ILE A 38 -12.11 -6.99 13.03
C ILE A 38 -12.83 -6.58 14.32
N LYS A 39 -12.06 -6.41 15.40
CA LYS A 39 -12.49 -5.53 16.48
C LYS A 39 -12.47 -4.19 15.77
N LYS A 40 -13.64 -3.78 15.27
CA LYS A 40 -13.90 -2.41 14.85
C LYS A 40 -13.41 -1.60 16.02
N GLU A 41 -12.20 -1.07 15.91
CA GLU A 41 -11.55 -0.41 17.02
C GLU A 41 -12.51 0.70 17.39
N THR A 42 -13.10 0.61 18.58
CA THR A 42 -14.00 1.64 19.08
C THR A 42 -13.16 2.89 19.04
N ALA A 43 -13.43 3.78 18.08
CA ALA A 43 -12.64 4.97 17.83
C ALA A 43 -12.23 5.54 19.18
N ASN A 44 -10.92 5.55 19.47
CA ASN A 44 -10.43 5.82 20.81
C ASN A 44 -11.07 7.12 21.29
N PRO A 45 -11.98 7.11 22.27
CA PRO A 45 -12.76 8.29 22.65
C PRO A 45 -11.86 9.39 23.24
N TYR A 46 -10.58 9.09 23.48
CA TYR A 46 -9.58 9.97 24.03
C TYR A 46 -8.64 10.60 22.99
N VAL A 47 -8.69 10.19 21.72
CA VAL A 47 -7.91 10.84 20.65
C VAL A 47 -8.80 11.83 19.93
N GLN A 48 -8.39 13.10 19.96
CA GLN A 48 -9.11 14.16 19.26
C GLN A 48 -8.91 14.00 17.76
N VAL A 49 -9.98 14.24 16.99
CA VAL A 49 -9.91 14.32 15.53
C VAL A 49 -8.96 15.45 15.13
N ASP A 50 -8.14 15.25 14.09
CA ASP A 50 -7.29 16.33 13.58
C ASP A 50 -8.15 17.54 13.19
N ILE A 51 -7.71 18.71 13.63
CA ILE A 51 -8.33 20.00 13.35
C ILE A 51 -8.13 20.38 11.87
N SER A 52 -7.05 19.89 11.27
CA SER A 52 -6.74 20.13 9.86
C SER A 52 -7.43 19.09 8.99
N PRO A 53 -8.41 19.48 8.16
CA PRO A 53 -9.05 18.54 7.25
C PRO A 53 -8.07 18.09 6.17
N MET A 54 -8.25 16.85 5.74
CA MET A 54 -7.60 16.27 4.57
C MET A 54 -8.60 16.20 3.43
N ASP A 55 -8.18 16.60 2.24
CA ASP A 55 -8.97 16.50 1.01
C ASP A 55 -8.34 15.50 0.04
N MET A 56 -9.18 15.01 -0.87
CA MET A 56 -8.79 14.08 -1.91
C MET A 56 -9.40 14.49 -3.24
N LEU A 57 -8.59 14.49 -4.29
CA LEU A 57 -9.00 14.79 -5.67
C LEU A 57 -8.75 13.58 -6.57
N TYR A 58 -9.64 13.41 -7.54
CA TYR A 58 -9.60 12.33 -8.50
C TYR A 58 -9.56 12.88 -9.92
N PHE A 59 -8.89 12.16 -10.81
CA PHE A 59 -8.96 12.39 -12.24
C PHE A 59 -9.50 11.12 -12.94
N PRO A 60 -10.58 11.22 -13.73
CA PRO A 60 -11.39 12.42 -14.03
C PRO A 60 -12.14 12.98 -12.81
N THR A 61 -12.50 14.27 -12.85
CA THR A 61 -13.05 15.05 -11.70
C THR A 61 -14.33 14.46 -11.09
N ASP A 62 -15.12 13.74 -11.88
CA ASP A 62 -16.39 13.14 -11.44
C ASP A 62 -16.29 11.64 -11.19
N PHE A 63 -15.07 11.10 -11.14
CA PHE A 63 -14.84 9.66 -11.02
C PHE A 63 -15.64 9.03 -9.85
N PRO A 64 -15.64 9.57 -8.61
CA PRO A 64 -16.40 8.97 -7.52
C PRO A 64 -17.90 8.90 -7.79
N ILE A 65 -18.46 9.94 -8.41
CA ILE A 65 -19.89 10.02 -8.72
C ILE A 65 -20.22 8.99 -9.81
N LYS A 66 -19.45 8.99 -10.90
CA LYS A 66 -19.64 8.04 -12.01
C LYS A 66 -19.44 6.59 -11.60
N GLN A 67 -18.54 6.34 -10.66
CA GLN A 67 -18.34 5.00 -10.10
C GLN A 67 -19.54 4.55 -9.26
N MET A 68 -20.11 5.45 -8.46
CA MET A 68 -21.34 5.16 -7.71
C MET A 68 -22.56 4.96 -8.62
N ASP A 69 -22.63 5.69 -9.73
CA ASP A 69 -23.67 5.56 -10.75
C ASP A 69 -23.46 4.35 -11.68
N GLY A 70 -22.36 3.61 -11.54
CA GLY A 70 -22.02 2.44 -12.36
C GLY A 70 -21.59 2.76 -13.79
N GLN A 71 -21.35 4.02 -14.11
CA GLN A 71 -20.88 4.47 -15.43
C GLN A 71 -19.38 4.23 -15.64
N GLU A 72 -18.61 4.25 -14.55
CA GLU A 72 -17.17 4.01 -14.55
C GLU A 72 -16.86 2.84 -13.63
N ASN A 73 -16.05 1.89 -14.10
CA ASN A 73 -15.65 0.71 -13.34
C ASN A 73 -14.13 0.68 -13.21
N GLY A 74 -13.62 0.44 -11.99
CA GLY A 74 -12.19 0.29 -11.75
C GLY A 74 -11.60 1.39 -10.87
N LEU A 75 -10.37 1.80 -11.19
CA LEU A 75 -9.59 2.82 -10.47
C LEU A 75 -9.59 4.13 -11.26
N PRO A 76 -9.46 5.30 -10.59
CA PRO A 76 -9.29 6.58 -11.27
C PRO A 76 -7.98 6.58 -12.06
N GLN A 77 -7.78 7.50 -13.00
CA GLN A 77 -6.49 7.61 -13.70
C GLN A 77 -5.41 8.17 -12.78
N ALA A 78 -5.79 9.13 -11.94
CA ALA A 78 -4.91 9.68 -10.91
C ALA A 78 -5.69 10.08 -9.65
N ARG A 79 -4.99 10.11 -8.52
CA ARG A 79 -5.50 10.57 -7.23
C ARG A 79 -4.47 11.48 -6.56
N VAL A 80 -4.94 12.56 -5.95
CA VAL A 80 -4.13 13.45 -5.11
C VAL A 80 -4.74 13.51 -3.73
N ILE A 81 -3.92 13.33 -2.69
CA ILE A 81 -4.30 13.48 -1.29
C ILE A 81 -3.49 14.62 -0.70
N TYR A 82 -4.14 15.61 -0.11
CA TYR A 82 -3.45 16.74 0.50
C TYR A 82 -4.18 17.26 1.74
N SER A 83 -3.40 17.70 2.72
CA SER A 83 -3.92 18.27 3.96
C SER A 83 -4.07 19.79 3.84
N ARG A 84 -5.11 20.36 4.45
CA ARG A 84 -5.35 21.81 4.53
C ARG A 84 -5.15 22.32 5.96
N PRO A 85 -3.90 22.57 6.37
CA PRO A 85 -3.63 22.97 7.74
C PRO A 85 -4.13 24.37 8.06
N HIS A 86 -4.81 24.50 9.20
CA HIS A 86 -5.32 25.78 9.66
C HIS A 86 -4.23 26.65 10.29
N ARG A 87 -4.23 27.95 9.96
CA ARG A 87 -3.34 28.93 10.59
C ARG A 87 -3.57 29.04 12.10
N GLY A 88 -4.83 28.89 12.54
CA GLY A 88 -5.20 28.91 13.97
C GLY A 88 -4.85 30.23 14.66
N GLY A 89 -4.98 31.37 13.96
CA GLY A 89 -4.65 32.70 14.49
C GLY A 89 -3.16 33.01 14.64
N ARG A 90 -2.27 32.04 14.45
CA ARG A 90 -0.81 32.20 14.58
C ARG A 90 -0.23 33.08 13.48
N LYS A 91 0.83 33.83 13.79
CA LYS A 91 1.60 34.54 12.76
C LYS A 91 2.52 33.53 12.08
N LEU A 92 2.35 33.33 10.77
CA LEU A 92 3.16 32.36 10.04
C LEU A 92 4.58 32.88 9.88
N PHE A 93 4.74 33.99 9.17
CA PHE A 93 6.06 34.52 8.86
C PHE A 93 6.59 35.42 9.97
N GLY A 94 7.84 35.17 10.38
CA GLY A 94 8.51 35.86 11.47
C GLY A 94 8.29 35.26 12.85
N GLU A 95 7.40 34.27 13.00
CA GLU A 95 7.20 33.52 14.26
C GLU A 95 7.32 32.02 14.01
N LEU A 96 6.33 31.39 13.36
CA LEU A 96 6.36 29.94 13.07
C LEU A 96 7.42 29.60 12.00
N VAL A 97 7.48 30.42 10.95
CA VAL A 97 8.49 30.38 9.89
C VAL A 97 9.45 31.55 10.12
N LYS A 98 10.60 31.26 10.74
CA LYS A 98 11.63 32.25 11.02
C LYS A 98 12.39 32.62 9.75
N TRP A 99 12.65 33.91 9.59
CA TRP A 99 13.42 34.41 8.46
C TRP A 99 14.88 33.97 8.53
N GLY A 100 15.47 33.64 7.38
CA GLY A 100 16.88 33.25 7.28
C GLY A 100 17.23 31.90 7.94
N GLN A 101 16.22 31.14 8.38
CA GLN A 101 16.40 29.83 8.97
C GLN A 101 15.75 28.76 8.09
N PRO A 102 16.34 27.56 7.98
CA PRO A 102 15.69 26.44 7.33
C PRO A 102 14.37 26.09 8.01
N TRP A 103 13.35 25.77 7.22
CA TRP A 103 12.03 25.38 7.70
C TRP A 103 11.49 24.24 6.82
N ARG A 104 10.63 23.41 7.41
CA ARG A 104 9.96 22.32 6.70
C ARG A 104 8.69 22.84 6.01
N LEU A 105 8.39 22.27 4.84
CA LEU A 105 7.14 22.52 4.14
C LEU A 105 6.05 21.59 4.72
N GLY A 106 4.93 22.17 5.14
CA GLY A 106 3.75 21.42 5.59
C GLY A 106 3.63 21.27 7.12
N ALA A 107 2.40 21.20 7.59
CA ALA A 107 2.06 21.03 9.01
C ALA A 107 1.51 19.63 9.36
N ASN A 108 1.27 18.79 8.34
CA ASN A 108 0.60 17.49 8.39
C ASN A 108 1.36 16.45 7.55
N GLU A 109 0.67 15.39 7.12
CA GLU A 109 1.11 14.42 6.11
C GLU A 109 1.54 15.10 4.80
N ALA A 110 2.47 14.46 4.10
CA ALA A 110 2.92 14.93 2.80
C ALA A 110 1.81 14.82 1.76
N THR A 111 1.81 15.73 0.78
CA THR A 111 0.92 15.60 -0.39
C THR A 111 1.36 14.38 -1.20
N GLU A 112 0.43 13.47 -1.42
CA GLU A 112 0.65 12.25 -2.19
C GLU A 112 -0.09 12.34 -3.52
N ILE A 113 0.60 11.93 -4.59
CA ILE A 113 0.02 11.77 -5.91
C ILE A 113 0.25 10.34 -6.39
N GLU A 114 -0.82 9.69 -6.82
CA GLU A 114 -0.80 8.33 -7.32
C GLU A 114 -1.39 8.31 -8.73
N PHE A 115 -0.69 7.64 -9.63
CA PHE A 115 -1.13 7.40 -11.00
C PHE A 115 -1.43 5.92 -11.16
N PHE A 116 -2.64 5.59 -11.60
CA PHE A 116 -3.06 4.21 -11.83
C PHE A 116 -2.89 3.79 -13.30
N VAL A 117 -2.57 4.76 -14.16
CA VAL A 117 -2.21 4.55 -15.56
C VAL A 117 -0.77 5.02 -15.78
N PRO A 118 -0.03 4.42 -16.73
CA PRO A 118 1.29 4.93 -17.12
C PRO A 118 1.23 6.40 -17.55
N VAL A 119 2.27 7.15 -17.15
CA VAL A 119 2.42 8.59 -17.44
C VAL A 119 3.14 8.82 -18.75
#